data_AF-A0A355G1E4-F1
#
_entry.id   AF-A0A355G1E4-F1
#
_cell.length_a   1.000
_cell.length_b   1.000
_cell.length_c   1.000
_cell.angle_alpha   90.00
_cell.angle_beta   90.00
_cell.angle_gamma   90.00
#
_symmetry.space_group_name_H-M   'P 1'
#
loop_
_entity.id
_entity.type
_entity.pdbx_description
1 polymer ?
#
loop_
_entity_poly.entity_id
_entity_poly.type
_entity_poly.pdbx_seq_one_letter_code
_entity_poly.pdbx_strand_id
1 'polypeptide(L)'
;MIPILKTAVSLLLSVVSLFAAPIFGKFAQKIEPSDAQNIKFSASIISDIHFDTNRPLSPYVLEMGLYDMQNASRQNDALIMLGDVTNHGYEEQYQMLENTLKKYSPAKRLVLVEGNHDT
;
A
#
# COMPACT_ATOMS: atom_id res chain seq x y z
N MET A 1 41.51 -16.09 2.09
CA MET A 1 40.40 -15.72 3.01
C MET A 1 39.94 -16.99 3.72
N ILE A 2 40.09 -17.06 5.05
CA ILE A 2 39.85 -18.26 5.87
C ILE A 2 38.36 -18.67 5.72
N PRO A 3 38.02 -19.96 5.57
CA PRO A 3 36.64 -20.43 5.32
C PRO A 3 35.63 -19.91 6.36
N ILE A 4 36.04 -19.85 7.62
CA ILE A 4 35.22 -19.33 8.73
C ILE A 4 34.87 -17.85 8.53
N LEU A 5 35.81 -17.05 8.02
CA LEU A 5 35.59 -15.64 7.73
C LEU A 5 34.59 -15.46 6.57
N LYS A 6 34.63 -16.32 5.56
CA LYS A 6 33.64 -16.32 4.45
C LYS A 6 32.23 -16.60 4.95
N THR A 7 32.08 -17.59 5.82
CA THR A 7 30.78 -17.98 6.39
C THR A 7 30.23 -16.86 7.28
N ALA A 8 31.06 -16.28 8.15
CA ALA A 8 30.65 -15.17 9.01
C ALA A 8 30.20 -13.94 8.21
N VAL A 9 30.96 -13.57 7.17
CA VAL A 9 30.59 -12.44 6.28
C VAL A 9 29.30 -12.75 5.52
N SER A 10 29.12 -13.97 5.01
CA SER A 10 27.90 -14.34 4.28
C SER A 10 26.67 -14.32 5.19
N LEU A 11 26.80 -14.81 6.43
CA LEU A 11 25.71 -14.79 7.40
C LEU A 11 25.32 -13.35 7.77
N LEU A 12 26.33 -12.49 7.98
CA LEU A 12 26.11 -11.07 8.25
C LEU A 12 25.39 -10.38 7.09
N LEU A 13 25.82 -10.61 5.85
CA LEU A 13 25.20 -10.03 4.65
C LEU A 13 23.76 -10.53 4.45
N SER A 14 23.48 -11.81 4.74
CA SER A 14 22.12 -12.37 4.68
C SER A 14 21.18 -11.80 5.74
N VAL A 15 21.68 -11.56 6.96
CA VAL A 15 20.92 -10.91 8.02
C VAL A 15 20.67 -9.44 7.66
N VAL A 16 21.72 -8.73 7.22
CA VAL A 16 21.60 -7.33 6.80
C VAL A 16 20.66 -7.21 5.61
N SER A 17 20.65 -8.10 4.63
CA SER A 17 19.73 -8.01 3.49
C SER A 17 18.27 -8.23 3.88
N LEU A 18 18.00 -9.15 4.81
CA LEU A 18 16.66 -9.37 5.37
C LEU A 18 16.12 -8.13 6.10
N PHE A 19 16.99 -7.38 6.80
CA PHE A 19 16.58 -6.18 7.54
C PHE A 19 16.77 -4.87 6.77
N ALA A 20 17.61 -4.85 5.73
CA ALA A 20 17.85 -3.65 4.93
C ALA A 20 16.75 -3.42 3.90
N ALA A 21 16.10 -4.46 3.37
CA ALA A 21 14.99 -4.27 2.44
C ALA A 21 13.78 -3.55 3.09
N PRO A 22 13.35 -3.89 4.32
CA PRO A 22 12.33 -3.11 5.04
C PRO A 22 12.76 -1.69 5.44
N ILE A 23 14.04 -1.47 5.75
CA ILE A 23 14.54 -0.20 6.31
C ILE A 23 15.01 0.79 5.23
N PHE A 24 15.60 0.29 4.15
CA PHE A 24 16.21 1.08 3.05
C PHE A 24 15.57 0.81 1.69
N GLY A 25 14.67 -0.18 1.59
CA GLY A 25 13.92 -0.44 0.38
C GLY A 25 13.02 0.75 0.08
N LYS A 26 13.43 1.58 -0.87
CA LYS A 26 12.48 2.43 -1.58
C LYS A 26 11.52 1.47 -2.29
N PHE A 27 10.33 1.28 -1.73
CA PHE A 27 9.39 0.21 -2.12
C PHE A 27 8.89 0.31 -3.57
N ALA A 28 9.08 1.44 -4.24
CA ALA A 28 9.15 1.50 -5.69
C ALA A 28 10.07 2.65 -6.10
N GLN A 29 10.89 2.45 -7.14
CA GLN A 29 11.46 3.58 -7.85
C GLN A 29 10.29 4.42 -8.39
N LYS A 30 10.32 5.74 -8.21
CA LYS A 30 9.27 6.61 -8.76
C LYS A 30 9.19 6.38 -10.27
N ILE A 31 8.07 5.81 -10.72
CA ILE A 31 7.80 5.60 -12.14
C ILE A 31 7.27 6.92 -12.68
N GLU A 32 7.98 7.50 -13.64
CA GLU A 32 7.54 8.69 -14.36
C GLU A 32 6.83 8.26 -15.65
N PRO A 33 5.63 8.77 -15.95
CA PRO A 33 4.99 8.55 -17.23
C PRO A 33 5.85 9.11 -18.37
N SER A 34 5.94 8.37 -19.48
CA SER A 34 6.70 8.81 -20.66
C SER A 34 6.17 10.12 -21.27
N ASP A 35 4.89 10.43 -21.06
CA ASP A 35 4.23 11.67 -21.52
C ASP A 35 3.53 12.42 -20.36
N ALA A 36 4.29 12.72 -19.31
CA ALA A 36 3.78 13.35 -18.09
C ALA A 36 3.05 14.70 -18.33
N GLN A 37 3.40 15.41 -19.41
CA GLN A 37 2.84 16.73 -19.74
C GLN A 37 1.42 16.66 -20.33
N ASN A 38 1.07 15.56 -21.01
CA ASN A 38 -0.24 15.42 -21.65
C ASN A 38 -1.28 14.68 -20.80
N ILE A 39 -0.91 14.15 -19.63
CA ILE A 39 -1.85 13.50 -18.70
C ILE A 39 -2.90 14.48 -18.21
N LYS A 40 -4.17 14.20 -18.53
CA LYS A 40 -5.34 15.00 -18.11
C LYS A 40 -5.99 14.48 -16.82
N PHE A 41 -5.76 13.21 -16.48
CA PHE A 41 -6.35 12.55 -15.33
C PHE A 41 -5.43 11.44 -14.84
N SER A 42 -5.19 11.37 -13.53
CA SER A 42 -4.48 10.26 -12.89
C SER A 42 -5.35 9.67 -11.79
N ALA A 43 -5.47 8.35 -11.75
CA ALA A 43 -6.22 7.67 -10.71
C ALA A 43 -5.58 6.35 -10.31
N SER A 44 -5.78 5.99 -9.05
CA SER A 44 -5.56 4.63 -8.57
C SER A 44 -6.90 3.93 -8.41
N ILE A 45 -6.96 2.69 -8.86
CA ILE A 45 -8.13 1.82 -8.77
C ILE A 45 -7.71 0.60 -7.98
N ILE A 46 -8.40 0.35 -6.87
CA ILE A 46 -8.19 -0.80 -5.98
C ILE A 46 -9.52 -1.48 -5.69
N SER A 47 -9.51 -2.70 -5.18
CA SER A 47 -10.69 -3.53 -4.95
C SER A 47 -10.40 -4.54 -3.83
N ASP A 48 -11.44 -5.14 -3.26
CA ASP A 48 -11.35 -6.36 -2.45
C ASP A 48 -10.38 -6.24 -1.27
N ILE A 49 -10.55 -5.20 -0.45
CA ILE A 49 -9.71 -5.01 0.73
C ILE A 49 -10.10 -5.98 1.84
N HIS A 50 -11.39 -6.32 1.94
CA HIS A 50 -11.92 -7.27 2.92
C HIS A 50 -11.41 -6.98 4.34
N PHE A 51 -11.65 -5.76 4.83
CA PHE A 51 -11.37 -5.43 6.23
C PHE A 51 -12.11 -6.41 7.16
N ASP A 52 -11.37 -7.07 8.04
CA ASP A 52 -11.88 -8.07 8.98
C ASP A 52 -11.27 -7.79 10.35
N THR A 53 -12.13 -7.66 11.35
CA THR A 53 -11.75 -7.40 12.76
C THR A 53 -10.87 -8.50 13.34
N ASN A 54 -10.93 -9.72 12.78
CA ASN A 54 -10.11 -10.86 13.21
C ASN A 54 -8.79 -10.99 12.43
N ARG A 55 -8.58 -10.18 11.39
CA ARG A 55 -7.39 -10.23 10.53
C ARG A 55 -6.69 -8.87 10.51
N PRO A 56 -5.77 -8.61 11.46
CA PRO A 56 -5.17 -7.29 11.62
C PRO A 56 -4.20 -6.88 10.49
N LEU A 57 -4.01 -7.72 9.47
CA LEU A 57 -3.08 -7.45 8.37
C LEU A 57 -3.69 -6.61 7.25
N SER A 58 -5.03 -6.62 7.04
CA SER A 58 -5.66 -5.84 5.96
C SER A 58 -5.41 -4.32 6.06
N PRO A 59 -5.44 -3.66 7.25
CA PRO A 59 -5.04 -2.26 7.35
C PRO A 59 -3.60 -2.04 6.90
N TYR A 60 -2.67 -2.91 7.31
CA TYR A 60 -1.25 -2.73 7.01
C TYR A 60 -0.95 -2.82 5.51
N VAL A 61 -1.60 -3.77 4.81
CA VAL A 61 -1.43 -3.92 3.36
C VAL A 61 -1.99 -2.69 2.63
N LEU A 62 -3.16 -2.21 3.02
CA LEU A 62 -3.72 -0.98 2.45
C LEU A 62 -2.81 0.22 2.73
N GLU A 63 -2.29 0.36 3.95
CA GLU A 63 -1.38 1.45 4.34
C GLU A 63 -0.12 1.51 3.47
N MET A 64 0.48 0.36 3.15
CA MET A 64 1.62 0.31 2.22
C MET A 64 1.24 0.83 0.82
N GLY A 65 0.09 0.38 0.29
CA GLY A 65 -0.40 0.86 -1.01
C GLY A 65 -0.70 2.36 -1.01
N LEU A 66 -1.36 2.87 0.04
CA LEU A 66 -1.67 4.30 0.18
C LEU A 66 -0.39 5.14 0.30
N TYR A 67 0.61 4.65 1.03
CA TYR A 67 1.93 5.30 1.12
C TYR A 67 2.58 5.42 -0.26
N ASP A 68 2.60 4.34 -1.04
CA ASP A 68 3.19 4.36 -2.38
C ASP A 68 2.46 5.31 -3.32
N MET A 69 1.11 5.29 -3.29
CA MET A 69 0.28 6.20 -4.09
C MET A 69 0.51 7.67 -3.71
N GLN A 70 0.65 7.98 -2.42
CA GLN A 70 0.94 9.35 -1.96
C GLN A 70 2.33 9.83 -2.39
N ASN A 71 3.31 8.92 -2.44
CA ASN A 71 4.69 9.24 -2.79
C ASN A 71 5.01 9.09 -4.28
N ALA A 72 4.02 8.75 -5.10
CA ALA A 72 4.14 8.68 -6.54
C ALA A 72 4.68 10.00 -7.13
N SER A 73 5.26 9.91 -8.32
CA SER A 73 5.75 11.04 -9.10
C SER A 73 4.70 12.12 -9.31
N ARG A 74 3.45 11.69 -9.51
CA ARG A 74 2.27 12.52 -9.68
C ARG A 74 1.19 12.09 -8.70
N GLN A 75 0.60 13.06 -8.01
CA GLN A 75 -0.54 12.81 -7.13
C GLN A 75 -1.79 12.49 -7.95
N ASN A 76 -2.59 11.53 -7.47
CA ASN A 76 -3.83 11.14 -8.13
C ASN A 76 -4.92 12.20 -7.98
N ASP A 77 -5.73 12.35 -9.02
CA ASP A 77 -6.97 13.13 -8.97
C ASP A 77 -8.09 12.35 -8.27
N ALA A 78 -8.06 11.01 -8.34
CA ALA A 78 -9.01 10.14 -7.66
C ALA A 78 -8.36 8.82 -7.17
N LEU A 79 -8.81 8.35 -6.01
CA LEU A 79 -8.68 6.98 -5.55
C LEU A 79 -10.06 6.34 -5.66
N ILE A 80 -10.16 5.23 -6.40
CA ILE A 80 -11.41 4.51 -6.64
C ILE A 80 -11.28 3.13 -5.99
N MET A 81 -12.21 2.78 -5.11
CA MET A 81 -12.24 1.50 -4.39
C MET A 81 -13.49 0.73 -4.84
N LEU A 82 -13.30 -0.36 -5.58
CA LEU A 82 -14.34 -1.09 -6.32
C LEU A 82 -14.99 -2.21 -5.48
N GLY A 83 -15.64 -1.86 -4.38
CA GLY A 83 -16.40 -2.82 -3.59
C GLY A 83 -15.55 -3.75 -2.73
N ASP A 84 -16.26 -4.47 -1.87
CA ASP A 84 -15.74 -5.42 -0.90
C ASP A 84 -14.61 -4.81 -0.07
N VAL A 85 -14.89 -3.59 0.41
CA VAL A 85 -13.96 -2.88 1.30
C VAL A 85 -13.99 -3.51 2.69
N THR A 86 -15.14 -4.02 3.12
CA THR A 86 -15.33 -4.78 4.35
C THR A 86 -15.53 -6.27 4.04
N ASN A 87 -15.28 -7.15 5.02
CA ASN A 87 -15.53 -8.59 4.87
C ASN A 87 -16.97 -8.98 5.26
N HIS A 88 -17.61 -8.17 6.11
CA HIS A 88 -18.92 -8.46 6.69
C HIS A 88 -19.85 -7.22 6.82
N GLY A 89 -19.45 -6.04 6.36
CA GLY A 89 -20.25 -4.82 6.50
C GLY A 89 -20.31 -4.26 7.94
N TYR A 90 -19.47 -4.74 8.86
CA TYR A 90 -19.54 -4.31 10.26
C TYR A 90 -19.01 -2.89 10.45
N GLU A 91 -19.61 -2.13 11.38
CA GLU A 91 -19.24 -0.75 11.66
C GLU A 91 -17.75 -0.62 12.01
N GLU A 92 -17.21 -1.56 12.79
CA GLU A 92 -15.80 -1.57 13.15
C GLU A 92 -14.88 -1.72 11.93
N GLN A 93 -15.32 -2.42 10.88
CA GLN A 93 -14.55 -2.59 9.64
C GLN A 93 -14.51 -1.28 8.85
N TYR A 94 -15.60 -0.52 8.84
CA TYR A 94 -15.61 0.83 8.27
C TYR A 94 -14.77 1.82 9.09
N GLN A 95 -14.79 1.70 10.42
CA GLN A 95 -13.91 2.51 11.28
C GLN A 95 -12.43 2.19 11.01
N MET A 96 -12.08 0.91 10.79
CA MET A 96 -10.74 0.52 10.37
C MET A 96 -10.36 1.15 9.02
N LEU A 97 -11.24 1.08 8.02
CA LEU A 97 -11.06 1.72 6.73
C LEU A 97 -10.85 3.24 6.87
N GLU A 98 -11.71 3.93 7.61
CA GLU A 98 -11.62 5.38 7.83
C GLU A 98 -10.29 5.75 8.51
N ASN A 99 -9.89 5.01 9.54
CA ASN A 99 -8.64 5.23 10.26
C ASN A 99 -7.41 5.02 9.38
N THR A 100 -7.45 4.00 8.51
CA THR A 100 -6.38 3.76 7.53
C THR A 100 -6.32 4.88 6.48
N LEU A 101 -7.46 5.31 5.94
CA LEU A 101 -7.52 6.40 4.96
C LEU A 101 -7.12 7.76 5.54
N LYS A 102 -7.34 8.02 6.83
CA LYS A 102 -6.91 9.28 7.49
C LYS A 102 -5.39 9.44 7.57
N LYS A 103 -4.62 8.35 7.50
CA LYS A 103 -3.15 8.39 7.59
C LYS A 103 -2.49 8.95 6.33
N TYR A 104 -3.15 8.84 5.18
CA TYR A 104 -2.58 9.19 3.89
C TYR A 104 -3.60 9.91 3.00
N SER A 105 -3.16 10.90 2.23
CA SER A 105 -3.98 11.62 1.25
C SER A 105 -3.45 11.39 -0.17
N PRO A 106 -3.54 10.15 -0.70
CA PRO A 106 -2.96 9.79 -1.99
C PRO A 106 -3.69 10.43 -3.19
N ALA A 107 -4.91 10.92 -3.00
CA ALA A 107 -5.73 11.48 -4.06
C ALA A 107 -6.59 12.66 -3.58
N LYS A 108 -7.00 13.52 -4.52
CA LYS A 108 -7.90 14.66 -4.25
C LYS A 108 -9.34 14.24 -3.98
N ARG A 109 -9.76 13.09 -4.52
CA ARG A 109 -11.11 12.55 -4.39
C ARG A 109 -11.05 11.07 -4.07
N LEU A 110 -11.97 10.63 -3.23
CA LEU A 110 -12.22 9.23 -2.93
C LEU A 110 -13.57 8.84 -3.54
N VAL A 111 -13.61 7.75 -4.27
CA VAL A 111 -14.83 7.13 -4.78
C VAL A 111 -14.91 5.72 -4.21
N LEU A 112 -15.87 5.50 -3.32
CA LEU A 112 -16.18 4.19 -2.78
C LEU A 112 -17.36 3.62 -3.54
N VAL A 113 -17.20 2.40 -4.03
CA VAL A 113 -18.28 1.60 -4.61
C VAL A 113 -18.58 0.47 -3.62
N GLU A 114 -19.86 0.17 -3.43
CA GLU A 114 -20.31 -0.92 -2.56
C GLU A 114 -20.17 -2.27 -3.28
N GLY A 115 -19.58 -3.25 -2.61
CA GLY A 115 -19.53 -4.64 -3.06
C GLY A 115 -20.57 -5.51 -2.36
N ASN A 116 -20.53 -6.82 -2.60
CA ASN A 116 -21.51 -7.74 -1.99
C ASN A 116 -21.20 -8.07 -0.52
N HIS A 117 -20.03 -7.69 0.00
CA HIS A 117 -19.67 -7.82 1.41
C HIS A 117 -19.93 -6.56 2.23
N ASP A 118 -20.29 -5.46 1.57
CA ASP A 118 -20.53 -4.15 2.18
C ASP A 118 -22.04 -3.95 2.50
N THR A 119 -22.37 -3.07 3.44
CA THR A 119 -23.75 -2.78 3.89
C THR A 119 -23.96 -1.35 4.35
#